data_AF-A0A7H9SKF3-F1
#
_entry.id   AF-A0A7H9SKF3-F1
#
_cell.length_a   1.000
_cell.length_b   1.000
_cell.length_c   1.000
_cell.angle_alpha   90.00
_cell.angle_beta   90.00
_cell.angle_gamma   90.00
#
_symmetry.space_group_name_H-M   'P 1'
#
loop_
_entity.id
_entity.type
_entity.pdbx_description
1 polymer ?
#
loop_
_entity_poly.entity_id
_entity_poly.type
_entity_poly.pdbx_seq_one_letter_code
_entity_poly.pdbx_strand_id
1 'polypeptide(L)' 'GVEKYGPEASAFTKKMVENAKKIEVEFDKGQRTDKYGRGLAYIYADGKMVNEALVRQGLA' A
#
# COMPACT_ATOMS: atom_id res chain seq x y z
N GLY A 1 -4.45 -11.20 16.56
CA GLY A 1 -3.07 -11.20 17.05
C GLY A 1 -2.17 -10.57 16.01
N VAL A 2 -0.89 -10.34 16.31
CA VAL A 2 0.09 -9.93 15.29
C VAL A 2 0.54 -11.18 14.54
N GLU A 3 0.48 -11.14 13.21
CA GLU A 3 0.93 -12.23 12.34
C GLU A 3 2.43 -12.15 12.06
N LYS A 4 3.03 -13.29 11.67
CA LYS A 4 4.43 -13.35 11.24
C LYS A 4 4.60 -12.44 10.01
N TYR A 5 5.60 -11.56 10.04
CA TYR A 5 5.89 -10.52 9.04
C TYR A 5 4.96 -9.28 9.04
N GLY A 6 3.91 -9.26 9.89
CA GLY A 6 3.02 -8.10 10.01
C GLY A 6 3.75 -6.80 10.42
N PRO A 7 4.64 -6.83 11.43
CA PRO A 7 5.45 -5.67 11.81
C PRO A 7 6.36 -5.18 10.66
N GLU A 8 6.99 -6.09 9.93
CA GLU A 8 7.92 -5.81 8.84
C GLU A 8 7.19 -5.18 7.64
N ALA A 9 6.04 -5.74 7.24
CA ALA A 9 5.18 -5.19 6.19
C ALA A 9 4.69 -3.77 6.55
N SER A 10 4.31 -3.58 7.81
CA SER A 10 3.85 -2.28 8.32
C SER A 10 4.98 -1.25 8.30
N ALA A 11 6.17 -1.62 8.79
CA ALA A 11 7.33 -0.74 8.81
C ALA A 11 7.82 -0.39 7.40
N PHE A 12 7.82 -1.36 6.48
CA PHE A 12 8.20 -1.14 5.08
C PHE A 12 7.26 -0.16 4.39
N THR A 13 5.95 -0.39 4.50
CA THR A 13 4.92 0.49 3.92
C THR A 13 5.06 1.90 4.47
N LYS A 14 5.14 2.03 5.80
CA LYS A 14 5.30 3.32 6.49
C LYS A 14 6.53 4.07 5.97
N LYS A 15 7.69 3.41 5.92
CA LYS A 15 8.93 4.01 5.44
C LYS A 15 8.83 4.46 3.99
N MET A 16 8.18 3.67 3.12
CA MET A 16 8.06 4.01 1.70
C MET A 16 7.17 5.24 1.49
N VAL A 17 6.05 5.35 2.21
CA VAL A 17 5.13 6.49 2.04
C VAL A 17 5.61 7.75 2.76
N GLU A 18 6.23 7.65 3.94
CA GLU A 18 6.71 8.81 4.70
C GLU A 18 7.92 9.50 4.05
N ASN A 19 8.75 8.75 3.33
CA ASN A 19 9.92 9.29 2.64
C ASN A 19 9.63 9.77 1.21
N ALA A 20 8.40 9.53 0.71
CA ALA A 20 8.03 9.92 -0.64
C ALA A 20 7.83 11.44 -0.72
N LYS A 21 8.32 12.05 -1.80
CA LYS A 21 8.02 13.46 -2.10
C LYS A 21 6.63 13.63 -2.70
N LYS A 22 6.15 12.60 -3.40
CA LYS A 22 4.83 12.57 -4.05
C LYS A 22 4.13 11.25 -3.78
N ILE A 23 2.88 11.34 -3.35
CA ILE A 23 1.96 10.21 -3.24
C ILE A 23 0.88 10.35 -4.30
N GLU A 24 0.60 9.26 -5.00
CA GLU A 24 -0.46 9.18 -6.01
C GLU A 24 -1.40 8.02 -5.67
N VAL A 25 -2.69 8.25 -5.93
CA VAL A 25 -3.76 7.30 -5.67
C VAL A 25 -4.46 7.02 -6.99
N GLU A 26 -4.48 5.77 -7.41
CA GLU A 26 -5.11 5.33 -8.65
C GLU A 26 -6.25 4.36 -8.33
N PHE A 27 -7.48 4.73 -8.68
CA PHE A 27 -8.63 3.85 -8.54
C PHE A 27 -8.76 2.94 -9.77
N ASP A 28 -9.06 1.67 -9.53
CA ASP A 28 -9.44 0.76 -10.60
C ASP A 28 -10.83 1.12 -11.18
N LYS A 29 -11.21 0.49 -12.29
CA LYS A 29 -12.51 0.68 -12.98
C LYS A 29 -13.71 0.19 -12.16
N GLY A 30 -13.47 -0.60 -11.11
CA GLY A 30 -14.49 -1.20 -10.27
C GLY A 30 -15.04 -0.26 -9.18
N GLN A 31 -15.52 -0.88 -8.10
CA GLN A 31 -15.99 -0.15 -6.93
C GLN A 31 -14.81 0.59 -6.27
N ARG A 32 -14.97 1.89 -6.03
CA ARG A 32 -13.93 2.72 -5.40
C ARG A 32 -13.87 2.58 -3.89
N THR A 33 -14.92 2.03 -3.29
CA THR A 33 -15.02 1.84 -1.84
C THR A 33 -15.57 0.47 -1.52
N ASP A 34 -15.11 -0.12 -0.43
CA ASP A 34 -15.72 -1.32 0.11
C ASP A 34 -16.94 -1.01 1.00
N LYS A 35 -17.58 -2.07 1.50
CA LYS A 35 -18.76 -1.98 2.40
C LYS A 35 -18.50 -1.27 3.74
N TYR A 36 -17.24 -1.02 4.09
CA TYR A 36 -16.83 -0.30 5.30
C TYR A 36 -16.45 1.15 5.00
N GLY A 37 -16.60 1.61 3.74
CA GLY A 37 -16.26 2.96 3.30
C GLY A 37 -14.77 3.18 3.06
N ARG A 38 -13.94 2.14 3.01
CA ARG A 38 -12.50 2.26 2.72
C ARG A 38 -12.27 2.42 1.22
N GLY A 39 -11.40 3.35 0.83
CA GLY A 39 -10.98 3.50 -0.56
C GLY A 39 -10.21 2.29 -1.07
N LEU A 40 -10.59 1.79 -2.25
CA LEU A 40 -9.93 0.69 -2.95
C LEU A 40 -9.10 1.27 -4.10
N ALA A 41 -7.80 1.40 -3.90
CA ALA A 41 -6.90 2.04 -4.84
C ALA A 41 -5.49 1.42 -4.82
N TYR A 42 -4.77 1.59 -5.93
CA TYR A 42 -3.33 1.40 -6.00
C TYR A 42 -2.64 2.67 -5.51
N ILE A 43 -1.62 2.50 -4.66
CA ILE A 43 -0.86 3.62 -4.09
C ILE A 43 0.53 3.63 -4.71
N TYR A 44 0.98 4.82 -5.13
CA TYR A 44 2.32 5.04 -5.64
C TYR A 44 3.06 6.06 -4.78
N ALA A 45 4.31 5.74 -4.45
CA ALA A 45 5.24 6.62 -3.75
C ALA A 45 6.41 6.94 -4.70
N ASP A 46 6.55 8.21 -5.06
CA ASP A 46 7.53 8.68 -6.06
C ASP A 46 7.51 7.85 -7.36
N GLY A 47 6.30 7.55 -7.86
CA GLY A 47 6.08 6.76 -9.08
C GLY A 47 6.25 5.25 -8.92
N LYS A 48 6.59 4.74 -7.72
CA LYS A 48 6.70 3.30 -7.45
C LYS A 48 5.45 2.77 -6.76
N MET A 49 4.86 1.71 -7.29
CA MET A 49 3.67 1.09 -6.70
C MET A 49 4.01 0.40 -5.37
N VAL A 50 3.36 0.82 -4.29
CA VAL A 50 3.56 0.29 -2.94
C VAL A 50 3.10 -1.17 -2.85
N ASN A 51 1.95 -1.48 -3.45
CA ASN A 51 1.36 -2.81 -3.46
C ASN A 51 2.32 -3.85 -4.09
N GLU A 52 2.87 -3.52 -5.26
CA GLU A 52 3.83 -4.39 -5.95
C GLU A 52 5.13 -4.56 -5.15
N ALA A 53 5.62 -3.48 -4.52
CA ALA A 53 6.84 -3.52 -3.72
C ALA A 53 6.72 -4.48 -2.53
N LEU A 54 5.56 -4.53 -1.86
CA LEU A 54 5.31 -5.47 -0.76
C LEU A 54 5.37 -6.94 -1.22
N VAL A 55 4.70 -7.27 -2.32
CA VAL A 55 4.71 -8.63 -2.90
C VAL A 55 6.12 -9.05 -3.29
N ARG A 56 6.88 -8.15 -3.94
CA ARG A 56 8.27 -8.41 -4.34
C ARG A 56 9.21 -8.65 -3.15
N GLN A 57 8.92 -8.07 -1.98
CA GLN A 57 9.67 -8.29 -0.74
C GLN A 57 9.18 -9.52 0.05
N GLY A 58 8.14 -10.22 -0.41
CA GLY A 58 7.53 -11.34 0.31
C GLY A 58 6.79 -10.92 1.58
N LEU A 59 6.28 -9.69 1.62
CA LEU A 59 5.57 -9.08 2.75
C LEU A 59 4.06 -8.96 2.53
N ALA A 60 3.56 -9.38 1.36
CA ALA A 60 2.15 -9.45 0.99
C ALA A 60 1.91 -10.59 -0.01
#